data_AF-A0A371CWE3-F1
#
_entry.id   AF-A0A371CWE3-F1
#
_cell.length_a   1.000
_cell.length_b   1.000
_cell.length_c   1.000
_cell.angle_alpha   90.00
_cell.angle_beta   90.00
_cell.angle_gamma   90.00
#
_symmetry.space_group_name_H-M   'P 1'
#
loop_
_entity.id
_entity.type
_entity.pdbx_description
1 polymer ?
#
loop_
_entity_poly.entity_id
_entity_poly.type
_entity_poly.pdbx_seq_one_letter_code
_entity_poly.pdbx_strand_id
1 'polypeptide(L)'
;MYPEFIRRDHPDDQYLFEVDRDEKGRMRLDTDGVNVKFTDRAKAAQEAKWRRLSAIFGPRKTIPRSMAACNGGNPPRLAYGWAHTLEYLWEYAKFHNIELDVTGDDWLAGLAGTTLIKYGELTEEQKTNEELISTLKGLARLLVDQDLEEKTGVKLERIIPYTYEWKSMFALYSNYNVGERTDEMKEVGGVQHVIEIVQEAMTFGDHKPELLWWYDWAHLTVNLKTPL
;
A
#
# COMPACT_ATOMS: atom_id res chain seq x y z
N MET A 1 -5.34 6.05 23.84
CA MET A 1 -6.04 4.99 24.58
C MET A 1 -6.85 4.22 23.56
N TYR A 2 -6.44 3.00 23.21
CA TYR A 2 -7.18 2.18 22.25
C TYR A 2 -8.59 1.92 22.79
N PRO A 3 -9.63 1.84 21.94
CA PRO A 3 -10.92 1.37 22.39
C PRO A 3 -10.71 0.05 23.14
N GLU A 4 -11.32 -0.12 24.32
CA GLU A 4 -11.26 -1.33 25.17
C GLU A 4 -11.77 -2.62 24.48
N PHE A 5 -12.02 -2.57 23.17
CA PHE A 5 -12.68 -3.59 22.36
C PHE A 5 -11.75 -4.67 21.82
N ILE A 6 -10.42 -4.50 21.87
CA ILE A 6 -9.53 -5.62 21.59
C ILE A 6 -9.40 -6.43 22.87
N ARG A 7 -10.34 -7.37 23.10
CA ARG A 7 -10.08 -8.49 24.00
C ARG A 7 -8.76 -9.09 23.55
N ARG A 8 -7.72 -8.96 24.39
CA ARG A 8 -6.34 -9.37 24.06
C ARG A 8 -6.25 -10.86 23.76
N ASP A 9 -7.21 -11.64 24.25
CA ASP A 9 -7.25 -13.09 24.14
C ASP A 9 -8.63 -13.53 23.62
N HIS A 10 -8.79 -13.67 22.30
CA HIS A 10 -9.92 -14.41 21.76
C HIS A 10 -9.64 -15.92 21.91
N PRO A 11 -10.61 -16.77 22.30
CA PRO A 11 -10.36 -18.20 22.51
C PRO A 11 -9.71 -18.90 21.30
N ASP A 12 -10.03 -18.47 20.09
CA ASP A 12 -9.45 -19.02 18.86
C ASP A 12 -8.01 -18.56 18.60
N ASP A 13 -7.55 -17.50 19.27
CA ASP A 13 -6.21 -16.94 19.03
C ASP A 13 -5.10 -17.93 19.44
N GLN A 14 -5.41 -18.91 20.29
CA GLN A 14 -4.50 -20.00 20.67
C GLN A 14 -4.06 -20.88 19.48
N TYR A 15 -4.84 -20.88 18.39
CA TYR A 15 -4.57 -21.71 17.21
C TYR A 15 -3.89 -20.94 16.07
N LEU A 16 -3.66 -19.62 16.18
CA LEU A 16 -3.16 -18.77 15.08
C LEU A 16 -1.88 -19.25 14.41
N PHE A 17 -1.02 -19.96 15.14
CA PHE A 17 0.28 -20.41 14.68
C PHE A 17 0.39 -21.94 14.65
N GLU A 18 -0.75 -22.64 14.66
CA GLU A 18 -0.75 -24.10 14.63
C GLU A 18 -0.35 -24.62 13.24
N VAL A 19 0.75 -25.37 13.19
CA VAL A 19 1.34 -25.90 11.95
C VAL A 19 0.96 -27.35 11.73
N ASP A 20 0.73 -27.72 10.47
CA ASP A 20 0.50 -29.11 10.05
C ASP A 20 1.81 -29.89 10.20
N ARG A 21 1.72 -31.08 10.81
CA ARG A 21 2.87 -31.95 11.08
C ARG A 21 2.65 -33.32 10.46
N ASP A 22 3.72 -33.91 9.93
CA ASP A 22 3.69 -35.29 9.45
C ASP A 22 3.64 -36.30 10.61
N GLU A 23 3.51 -37.59 10.29
CA GLU A 23 3.45 -38.69 11.26
C GLU A 23 4.70 -38.79 12.15
N LYS A 24 5.81 -38.15 11.76
CA LYS A 24 7.06 -38.07 12.51
C LYS A 24 7.19 -36.76 13.29
N GLY A 25 6.13 -35.93 13.32
CA GLY A 25 6.08 -34.66 14.02
C GLY A 25 6.83 -33.51 13.33
N ARG A 26 7.25 -33.67 12.07
CA ARG A 26 7.96 -32.64 11.30
C ARG A 26 6.97 -31.69 10.64
N MET A 27 7.30 -30.41 10.59
CA MET A 27 6.46 -29.41 9.92
C MET A 27 6.32 -29.72 8.43
N ARG A 28 5.09 -29.64 7.93
CA ARG A 28 4.81 -29.72 6.50
C ARG A 28 4.99 -28.35 5.86
N LEU A 29 5.47 -28.36 4.63
CA LEU A 29 5.52 -27.17 3.78
C LEU A 29 4.24 -27.07 2.97
N ASP A 30 3.84 -25.85 2.65
CA ASP A 30 2.69 -25.59 1.77
C ASP A 30 3.07 -25.87 0.31
N THR A 31 2.14 -25.65 -0.63
CA THR A 31 2.31 -26.00 -2.05
C THR A 31 3.44 -25.25 -2.76
N ASP A 32 3.95 -24.17 -2.17
CA ASP A 32 5.10 -23.40 -2.66
C ASP A 32 6.45 -24.02 -2.26
N GLY A 33 6.48 -25.02 -1.38
CA GLY A 33 7.71 -25.67 -0.91
C GLY A 33 8.62 -24.78 -0.05
N VAL A 34 8.15 -23.61 0.37
CA VAL A 34 8.94 -22.62 1.13
C VAL A 34 8.25 -22.26 2.45
N ASN A 35 6.93 -22.08 2.43
CA ASN A 35 6.18 -21.66 3.60
C ASN A 35 5.72 -22.86 4.45
N VAL A 36 5.65 -22.67 5.77
CA VAL A 36 5.11 -23.69 6.67
C VAL A 36 3.60 -23.78 6.47
N LYS A 37 3.11 -25.00 6.32
CA LYS A 37 1.68 -25.27 6.18
C LYS A 37 0.99 -25.12 7.53
N PHE A 38 0.03 -24.22 7.62
CA PHE A 38 -0.86 -24.09 8.77
C PHE A 38 -1.99 -25.12 8.74
N THR A 39 -2.49 -25.52 9.91
CA THR A 39 -3.70 -26.36 10.00
C THR A 39 -4.94 -25.59 9.52
N ASP A 40 -6.00 -26.29 9.12
CA ASP A 40 -7.26 -25.64 8.74
C ASP A 40 -7.85 -24.82 9.91
N ARG A 41 -7.62 -25.29 11.15
CA ARG A 41 -8.00 -24.58 12.37
C ARG A 41 -7.21 -23.27 12.55
N ALA A 42 -5.91 -23.28 12.28
CA ALA A 42 -5.10 -22.05 12.28
C ALA A 42 -5.57 -21.06 11.21
N LYS A 43 -5.83 -21.53 9.99
CA LYS A 43 -6.36 -20.69 8.90
C LYS A 43 -7.69 -20.04 9.27
N ALA A 44 -8.62 -20.81 9.85
CA ALA A 44 -9.89 -20.29 10.33
C ALA A 44 -9.72 -19.26 11.48
N ALA A 45 -8.80 -19.52 12.42
CA ALA A 45 -8.51 -18.58 13.51
C ALA A 45 -7.89 -17.26 12.99
N GLN A 46 -6.97 -17.35 12.02
CA GLN A 46 -6.36 -16.19 11.36
C GLN A 46 -7.41 -15.36 10.64
N GLU A 47 -8.26 -16.00 9.82
CA GLU A 47 -9.34 -15.32 9.10
C GLU A 47 -10.32 -14.64 10.07
N ALA A 48 -10.72 -15.34 11.14
CA ALA A 48 -11.62 -14.78 12.16
C ALA A 48 -10.99 -13.55 12.85
N LYS A 49 -9.69 -13.61 13.19
CA LYS A 49 -8.98 -12.46 13.76
C LYS A 49 -8.88 -11.30 12.78
N TRP A 50 -8.61 -11.57 11.51
CA TRP A 50 -8.61 -10.55 10.47
C TRP A 50 -9.97 -9.88 10.29
N ARG A 51 -11.07 -10.64 10.24
CA ARG A 51 -12.42 -10.07 10.18
C ARG A 51 -12.68 -9.12 11.36
N ARG A 52 -12.28 -9.50 12.58
CA ARG A 52 -12.40 -8.62 13.77
C ARG A 52 -11.55 -7.36 13.62
N LEU A 53 -10.29 -7.49 13.20
CA LEU A 53 -9.37 -6.36 13.06
C LEU A 53 -9.80 -5.42 11.93
N SER A 54 -10.24 -5.94 10.78
CA SER A 54 -10.79 -5.15 9.68
C SER A 54 -12.07 -4.41 10.07
N ALA A 55 -12.91 -4.98 10.94
CA ALA A 55 -14.08 -4.26 11.46
C ALA A 55 -13.70 -3.05 12.34
N ILE A 56 -12.55 -3.10 13.02
CA ILE A 56 -12.07 -2.03 13.91
C ILE A 56 -11.24 -1.00 13.12
N PHE A 57 -10.32 -1.49 12.30
CA PHE A 57 -9.26 -0.73 11.66
C PHE A 57 -9.42 -0.60 10.14
N GLY A 58 -10.55 -1.03 9.59
CA GLY A 58 -10.88 -0.85 8.18
C GLY A 58 -11.00 0.62 7.77
N PRO A 59 -11.09 0.87 6.45
CA PRO A 59 -11.11 2.21 5.89
C PRO A 59 -12.39 2.98 6.26
N ARG A 60 -12.29 4.31 6.27
CA ARG A 60 -13.38 5.19 6.71
C ARG A 60 -13.52 6.40 5.79
N LYS A 61 -14.76 6.79 5.47
CA LYS A 61 -15.01 8.03 4.72
C LYS A 61 -14.70 9.27 5.55
N THR A 62 -14.97 9.20 6.86
CA THR A 62 -14.75 10.30 7.80
C THR A 62 -14.18 9.77 9.11
N ILE A 63 -13.46 10.62 9.84
CA ILE A 63 -12.99 10.33 11.20
C ILE A 63 -13.68 11.25 12.21
N PRO A 64 -13.96 10.78 13.43
CA PRO A 64 -14.51 11.63 14.47
C PRO A 64 -13.48 12.67 14.91
N ARG A 65 -13.95 13.82 15.43
CA ARG A 65 -13.08 14.91 15.90
C ARG A 65 -12.09 14.46 16.98
N SER A 66 -12.43 13.45 17.78
CA SER A 66 -11.54 12.86 18.79
C SER A 66 -10.30 12.17 18.21
N MET A 67 -10.31 11.84 16.92
CA MET A 67 -9.17 11.28 16.20
C MET A 67 -8.29 12.34 15.55
N ALA A 68 -8.67 13.62 15.56
CA ALA A 68 -7.79 14.70 15.14
C ALA A 68 -6.79 15.02 16.26
N ALA A 69 -5.49 15.05 15.94
CA ALA A 69 -4.44 15.29 16.94
C ALA A 69 -4.41 16.74 17.47
N CYS A 70 -5.19 17.65 16.87
CA CYS A 70 -5.17 19.09 17.13
C CYS A 70 -5.53 19.53 18.57
N ASN A 71 -6.01 18.64 19.44
CA ASN A 71 -6.41 18.96 20.82
C ASN A 71 -5.45 18.41 21.90
N GLY A 72 -4.17 18.15 21.57
CA GLY A 72 -3.19 17.63 22.53
C GLY A 72 -3.38 16.16 22.91
N GLY A 73 -4.26 15.46 22.20
CA GLY A 73 -4.39 14.00 22.29
C GLY A 73 -3.32 13.28 21.46
N ASN A 74 -3.15 11.99 21.73
CA ASN A 74 -2.29 11.10 20.95
C ASN A 74 -3.13 9.95 20.35
N PRO A 75 -4.06 10.25 19.42
CA PRO A 75 -4.86 9.21 18.76
C PRO A 75 -3.97 8.31 17.88
N PRO A 76 -4.39 7.08 17.54
CA PRO A 76 -3.71 6.31 16.52
C PRO A 76 -3.56 7.13 15.22
N ARG A 77 -2.46 6.92 14.50
CA ARG A 77 -2.24 7.61 13.23
C ARG A 77 -3.20 7.07 12.17
N LEU A 78 -3.95 7.98 11.54
CA LEU A 78 -4.70 7.71 10.33
C LEU A 78 -4.22 8.63 9.22
N ALA A 79 -4.25 8.14 7.99
CA ALA A 79 -3.94 8.91 6.82
C ALA A 79 -5.06 8.84 5.79
N TYR A 80 -5.29 9.96 5.12
CA TYR A 80 -6.32 10.13 4.11
C TYR A 80 -5.67 10.04 2.74
N GLY A 81 -6.06 9.03 1.95
CA GLY A 81 -5.36 8.70 0.71
C GLY A 81 -5.99 7.58 -0.09
N TRP A 82 -5.28 7.21 -1.16
CA TRP A 82 -5.66 6.19 -2.13
C TRP A 82 -4.82 4.92 -1.92
N ALA A 83 -5.43 3.89 -1.35
CA ALA A 83 -4.78 2.60 -1.15
C ALA A 83 -4.71 1.83 -2.48
N HIS A 84 -3.60 1.13 -2.71
CA HIS A 84 -3.34 0.41 -3.95
C HIS A 84 -2.45 -0.84 -3.72
N THR A 85 -2.43 -1.73 -4.70
CA THR A 85 -1.52 -2.89 -4.72
C THR A 85 -0.14 -2.49 -5.25
N LEU A 86 0.86 -3.36 -5.15
CA LEU A 86 2.17 -3.08 -5.78
C LEU A 86 2.10 -3.16 -7.31
N GLU A 87 1.33 -4.11 -7.85
CA GLU A 87 1.16 -4.26 -9.31
C GLU A 87 0.48 -3.03 -9.93
N TYR A 88 -0.39 -2.35 -9.18
CA TYR A 88 -1.01 -1.10 -9.62
C TYR A 88 0.01 -0.05 -10.09
N LEU A 89 1.17 0.06 -9.43
CA LEU A 89 2.19 1.05 -9.80
C LEU A 89 2.80 0.76 -11.18
N TRP A 90 2.99 -0.53 -11.48
CA TRP A 90 3.44 -0.96 -12.81
C TRP A 90 2.39 -0.65 -13.87
N GLU A 91 1.13 -0.94 -13.59
CA GLU A 91 0.03 -0.68 -14.53
C GLU A 91 -0.21 0.83 -14.73
N TYR A 92 -0.08 1.63 -13.67
CA TYR A 92 -0.11 3.10 -13.76
C TYR A 92 0.98 3.60 -14.69
N ALA A 93 2.23 3.18 -14.47
CA ALA A 93 3.37 3.64 -15.26
C ALA A 93 3.19 3.31 -16.75
N LYS A 94 2.63 2.13 -17.05
CA LYS A 94 2.26 1.73 -18.41
C LYS A 94 1.13 2.57 -19.00
N PHE A 95 0.05 2.78 -18.24
CA PHE A 95 -1.12 3.51 -18.72
C PHE A 95 -0.80 4.96 -19.04
N HIS A 96 -0.06 5.64 -18.16
CA HIS A 96 0.40 7.01 -18.36
C HIS A 96 1.65 7.12 -19.25
N ASN A 97 2.14 5.98 -19.74
CA ASN A 97 3.32 5.87 -20.60
C ASN A 97 4.53 6.67 -20.07
N ILE A 98 4.80 6.54 -18.76
CA ILE A 98 5.87 7.31 -18.12
C ILE A 98 7.18 7.02 -18.82
N GLU A 99 7.92 8.09 -19.11
CA GLU A 99 9.22 8.04 -19.75
C GLU A 99 10.32 7.94 -18.68
N LEU A 100 11.29 7.07 -18.93
CA LEU A 100 12.49 6.91 -18.12
C LEU A 100 13.71 7.14 -19.02
N ASP A 101 14.38 8.27 -18.81
CA ASP A 101 15.67 8.58 -19.42
C ASP A 101 16.78 7.86 -18.65
N VAL A 102 17.52 6.99 -19.34
CA VAL A 102 18.62 6.17 -18.82
C VAL A 102 19.95 6.53 -19.47
N THR A 103 20.09 7.72 -20.07
CA THR A 103 21.32 8.18 -20.74
C THR A 103 22.56 8.14 -19.83
N GLY A 104 22.38 8.23 -18.50
CA GLY A 104 23.45 8.13 -17.52
C GLY A 104 23.65 6.75 -16.88
N ASP A 105 22.88 5.74 -17.29
CA ASP A 105 22.93 4.38 -16.75
C ASP A 105 23.24 3.38 -17.87
N ASP A 106 24.53 3.18 -18.14
CA ASP A 106 25.02 2.30 -19.20
C ASP A 106 24.50 0.86 -19.07
N TRP A 107 24.31 0.38 -17.83
CA TRP A 107 23.83 -0.97 -17.58
C TRP A 107 22.36 -1.09 -17.99
N LEU A 108 21.50 -0.17 -17.53
CA LEU A 108 20.08 -0.19 -17.88
C LEU A 108 19.85 0.14 -19.36
N ALA A 109 20.61 1.08 -19.93
CA ALA A 109 20.58 1.39 -21.36
C ALA A 109 20.99 0.18 -22.21
N GLY A 110 22.04 -0.54 -21.79
CA GLY A 110 22.47 -1.78 -22.43
C GLY A 110 21.42 -2.89 -22.35
N LEU A 111 20.77 -3.03 -21.19
CA LEU A 111 19.71 -4.02 -20.96
C LEU A 111 18.44 -3.72 -21.77
N ALA A 112 18.10 -2.43 -21.91
CA ALA A 112 16.91 -1.98 -22.62
C ALA A 112 17.13 -1.78 -24.14
N GLY A 113 18.38 -1.65 -24.59
CA GLY A 113 18.74 -1.34 -25.98
C GLY A 113 18.39 0.07 -26.43
N THR A 114 18.08 0.98 -25.49
CA THR A 114 17.67 2.36 -25.74
C THR A 114 18.05 3.23 -24.54
N THR A 115 18.25 4.54 -24.75
CA THR A 115 18.46 5.51 -23.68
C THR A 115 17.16 6.13 -23.16
N LEU A 116 16.04 5.91 -23.83
CA LEU A 116 14.72 6.36 -23.41
C LEU A 116 13.75 5.18 -23.43
N ILE A 117 13.23 4.84 -22.26
CA ILE A 117 12.27 3.75 -22.07
C ILE A 117 10.89 4.37 -21.83
N LYS A 118 9.89 3.89 -22.56
CA LYS A 118 8.48 4.29 -22.36
C LYS A 118 7.68 3.11 -21.89
N TYR A 119 7.12 3.19 -20.68
CA TYR A 119 6.49 2.03 -20.03
C TYR A 119 5.28 1.48 -20.82
N GLY A 120 4.52 2.34 -21.47
CA GLY A 120 3.36 1.95 -22.29
C GLY A 120 3.72 1.39 -23.66
N GLU A 121 4.97 1.55 -24.10
CA GLU A 121 5.43 1.25 -25.46
C GLU A 121 6.64 0.30 -25.50
N LEU A 122 6.78 -0.56 -24.48
CA LEU A 122 7.86 -1.56 -24.46
C LEU A 122 7.82 -2.45 -25.71
N THR A 123 8.98 -2.70 -26.32
CA THR A 123 9.10 -3.61 -27.47
C THR A 123 8.92 -5.08 -27.03
N GLU A 124 8.71 -5.99 -27.96
CA GLU A 124 8.60 -7.43 -27.64
C GLU A 124 9.92 -7.99 -27.07
N GLU A 125 11.05 -7.49 -27.56
CA GLU A 125 12.38 -7.82 -27.02
C GLU A 125 12.51 -7.36 -25.56
N GLN A 126 12.04 -6.17 -25.23
CA GLN A 126 12.05 -5.65 -23.86
C GLN A 126 11.10 -6.42 -22.93
N LYS A 127 9.91 -6.79 -23.41
CA LYS A 127 8.93 -7.57 -22.64
C LYS A 127 9.39 -8.98 -22.30
N THR A 128 10.23 -9.57 -23.15
CA THR A 128 10.77 -10.92 -22.94
C THR A 128 12.06 -10.94 -22.11
N ASN A 129 12.64 -9.78 -21.82
CA ASN A 129 13.79 -9.66 -20.93
C ASN A 129 13.35 -9.60 -19.46
N GLU A 130 13.45 -10.73 -18.75
CA GLU A 130 13.01 -10.87 -17.35
C GLU A 130 13.75 -9.92 -16.39
N GLU A 131 15.05 -9.71 -16.60
CA GLU A 131 15.87 -8.82 -15.75
C GLU A 131 15.45 -7.36 -15.92
N LEU A 132 15.16 -6.95 -17.16
CA LEU A 132 14.66 -5.62 -17.46
C LEU A 132 13.29 -5.40 -16.81
N ILE A 133 12.36 -6.33 -17.01
CA ILE A 133 11.00 -6.20 -16.45
C ILE A 133 11.03 -6.16 -14.92
N SER A 134 11.85 -7.00 -14.27
CA SER A 134 12.03 -6.96 -12.82
C SER A 134 12.53 -5.58 -12.35
N THR A 135 13.53 -5.03 -13.04
CA THR A 135 14.10 -3.72 -12.76
C THR A 135 13.08 -2.60 -12.95
N LEU A 136 12.37 -2.58 -14.08
CA LEU A 136 11.36 -1.56 -14.38
C LEU A 136 10.17 -1.62 -13.41
N LYS A 137 9.76 -2.81 -12.94
CA LYS A 137 8.76 -2.95 -11.88
C LYS A 137 9.23 -2.31 -10.57
N GLY A 138 10.52 -2.46 -10.22
CA GLY A 138 11.12 -1.80 -9.06
C GLY A 138 11.13 -0.27 -9.20
N LEU A 139 11.50 0.23 -10.38
CA LEU A 139 11.58 1.67 -10.66
C LEU A 139 10.23 2.36 -10.83
N ALA A 140 9.19 1.63 -11.27
CA ALA A 140 7.84 2.16 -11.44
C ALA A 140 7.36 2.90 -10.18
N ARG A 141 7.70 2.36 -9.00
CA ARG A 141 7.37 2.99 -7.73
C ARG A 141 7.87 4.44 -7.64
N LEU A 142 9.12 4.70 -7.98
CA LEU A 142 9.72 6.04 -7.89
C LEU A 142 9.14 6.97 -8.95
N LEU A 143 8.97 6.45 -10.17
CA LEU A 143 8.44 7.22 -11.30
C LEU A 143 6.99 7.67 -11.08
N VAL A 144 6.14 6.82 -10.48
CA VAL A 144 4.75 7.20 -10.16
C VAL A 144 4.69 8.28 -9.09
N ASP A 145 5.58 8.27 -8.09
CA ASP A 145 5.67 9.37 -7.12
C ASP A 145 5.96 10.69 -7.81
N GLN A 146 6.96 10.67 -8.69
CA GLN A 146 7.42 11.86 -9.41
C GLN A 146 6.33 12.38 -10.35
N ASP A 147 5.69 11.51 -11.14
CA ASP A 147 4.62 11.91 -12.05
C ASP A 147 3.42 12.51 -11.31
N LEU A 148 3.02 11.95 -10.16
CA LEU A 148 1.96 12.53 -9.32
C LEU A 148 2.38 13.87 -8.70
N GLU A 149 3.63 13.99 -8.24
CA GLU A 149 4.17 15.24 -7.71
C GLU A 149 4.22 16.33 -8.79
N GLU A 150 4.66 16.00 -10.01
CA GLU A 150 4.70 16.91 -11.16
C GLU A 150 3.30 17.37 -11.59
N LYS A 151 2.31 16.47 -11.60
CA LYS A 151 0.92 16.82 -11.94
C LYS A 151 0.26 17.73 -10.91
N THR A 152 0.54 17.51 -9.63
CA THR A 152 -0.18 18.17 -8.53
C THR A 152 0.56 19.36 -7.94
N GLY A 153 1.88 19.45 -8.15
CA GLY A 153 2.77 20.39 -7.47
C GLY A 153 3.00 20.07 -6.00
N VAL A 154 2.51 18.94 -5.49
CA VAL A 154 2.69 18.54 -4.08
C VAL A 154 3.12 17.09 -3.98
N LYS A 155 4.10 16.84 -3.12
CA LYS A 155 4.55 15.48 -2.84
C LYS A 155 3.53 14.74 -1.97
N LEU A 156 3.10 13.55 -2.38
CA LEU A 156 2.25 12.68 -1.56
C LEU A 156 3.10 11.84 -0.61
N GLU A 157 2.58 11.56 0.60
CA GLU A 157 3.27 10.68 1.54
C GLU A 157 2.96 9.22 1.23
N ARG A 158 3.96 8.33 1.28
CA ARG A 158 3.71 6.89 1.17
C ARG A 158 3.50 6.26 2.52
N ILE A 159 2.40 5.54 2.66
CA ILE A 159 2.01 4.87 3.90
C ILE A 159 1.61 3.42 3.59
N ILE A 160 1.77 2.55 4.58
CA ILE A 160 1.23 1.18 4.52
C ILE A 160 -0.13 1.20 5.24
N PRO A 161 -1.25 1.11 4.51
CA PRO A 161 -2.57 1.10 5.14
C PRO A 161 -2.76 -0.20 5.94
N TYR A 162 -3.52 -0.13 7.03
CA TYR A 162 -3.87 -1.32 7.81
C TYR A 162 -4.90 -2.17 7.09
N THR A 163 -4.41 -3.12 6.30
CA THR A 163 -5.22 -4.04 5.50
C THR A 163 -4.33 -5.17 4.98
N TYR A 164 -4.95 -6.30 4.64
CA TYR A 164 -4.23 -7.40 4.00
C TYR A 164 -4.05 -7.20 2.49
N GLU A 165 -5.04 -6.58 1.84
CA GLU A 165 -5.12 -6.49 0.38
C GLU A 165 -4.17 -5.42 -0.20
N TRP A 166 -4.27 -4.20 0.34
CA TRP A 166 -3.52 -3.04 -0.12
C TRP A 166 -2.18 -2.94 0.58
N LYS A 167 -1.10 -2.91 -0.19
CA LYS A 167 0.27 -2.94 0.34
C LYS A 167 0.92 -1.56 0.41
N SER A 168 0.29 -0.55 -0.19
CA SER A 168 0.78 0.83 -0.23
C SER A 168 -0.39 1.79 -0.39
N MET A 169 -0.16 3.04 -0.03
CA MET A 169 -1.13 4.13 -0.18
C MET A 169 -0.38 5.43 -0.47
N PHE A 170 -0.92 6.23 -1.38
CA PHE A 170 -0.57 7.66 -1.49
C PHE A 170 -1.46 8.46 -0.56
N ALA A 171 -0.88 9.08 0.45
CA ALA A 171 -1.57 9.89 1.43
C ALA A 171 -1.42 11.37 1.13
N LEU A 172 -2.57 12.04 1.13
CA LEU A 172 -2.66 13.50 0.99
C LEU A 172 -2.18 14.17 2.28
N TYR A 173 -2.67 13.66 3.41
CA TYR A 173 -2.29 14.06 4.76
C TYR A 173 -2.71 13.01 5.79
N SER A 174 -2.30 13.22 7.03
CA SER A 174 -2.68 12.46 8.21
C SER A 174 -3.48 13.30 9.21
N ASN A 175 -4.06 12.64 10.20
CA ASN A 175 -4.74 13.30 11.31
C ASN A 175 -3.81 14.15 12.21
N TYR A 176 -2.50 14.11 11.95
CA TYR A 176 -1.48 14.90 12.63
C TYR A 176 -1.04 16.16 11.87
N ASN A 177 -1.05 16.12 10.53
CA ASN A 177 -0.52 17.21 9.69
C ASN A 177 -1.55 17.80 8.72
N VAL A 178 -2.84 17.50 8.89
CA VAL A 178 -3.91 18.02 8.02
C VAL A 178 -3.87 19.54 7.85
N GLY A 179 -3.54 20.30 8.90
CA GLY A 179 -3.45 21.77 8.84
C GLY A 179 -2.31 22.23 7.93
N GLU A 180 -1.09 21.80 8.23
CA GLU A 180 0.13 22.10 7.45
C GLU A 180 -0.04 21.71 5.97
N ARG A 181 -0.53 20.50 5.71
CA ARG A 181 -0.74 19.99 4.34
C ARG A 181 -1.85 20.74 3.60
N THR A 182 -2.90 21.15 4.30
CA THR A 182 -3.95 21.99 3.71
C THR A 182 -3.39 23.35 3.31
N ASP A 183 -2.50 23.92 4.12
CA ASP A 183 -1.85 25.20 3.83
C ASP A 183 -0.89 25.09 2.62
N GLU A 184 -0.05 24.06 2.57
CA GLU A 184 0.80 23.76 1.40
C GLU A 184 -0.02 23.66 0.11
N MET A 185 -1.15 22.94 0.14
CA MET A 185 -1.98 22.75 -1.04
C MET A 185 -2.68 24.04 -1.51
N LYS A 186 -2.82 25.07 -0.68
CA LYS A 186 -3.41 26.35 -1.12
C LYS A 186 -2.59 27.02 -2.22
N GLU A 187 -1.27 26.82 -2.22
CA GLU A 187 -0.37 27.41 -3.22
C GLU A 187 -0.59 26.84 -4.62
N VAL A 188 -1.14 25.63 -4.70
CA VAL A 188 -1.43 24.92 -5.96
C VAL A 188 -2.92 24.83 -6.29
N GLY A 189 -3.79 25.61 -5.64
CA GLY A 189 -5.23 25.64 -5.94
C GLY A 189 -6.14 24.95 -4.91
N GLY A 190 -5.56 24.44 -3.82
CA GLY A 190 -6.26 23.89 -2.66
C GLY A 190 -6.44 22.38 -2.68
N VAL A 191 -6.88 21.84 -1.54
CA VAL A 191 -7.04 20.40 -1.30
C VAL A 191 -7.93 19.73 -2.36
N GLN A 192 -9.04 20.35 -2.73
CA GLN A 192 -9.98 19.78 -3.70
C GLN A 192 -9.35 19.66 -5.10
N HIS A 193 -8.55 20.65 -5.51
CA HIS A 193 -7.84 20.63 -6.78
C HIS A 193 -6.84 19.47 -6.86
N VAL A 194 -6.05 19.29 -5.81
CA VAL A 194 -5.11 18.15 -5.71
C VAL A 194 -5.86 16.82 -5.72
N ILE A 195 -6.97 16.70 -4.99
CA ILE A 195 -7.80 15.49 -4.97
C ILE A 195 -8.29 15.15 -6.38
N GLU A 196 -8.78 16.13 -7.14
CA GLU A 196 -9.29 15.92 -8.49
C GLU A 196 -8.20 15.40 -9.43
N ILE A 197 -7.02 16.02 -9.42
CA ILE A 197 -5.88 15.61 -10.25
C ILE A 197 -5.43 14.19 -9.90
N VAL A 198 -5.22 13.91 -8.61
CA VAL A 198 -4.75 12.58 -8.18
C VAL A 198 -5.81 11.53 -8.48
N GLN A 199 -7.08 11.80 -8.19
CA GLN A 199 -8.17 10.85 -8.47
C GLN A 199 -8.28 10.57 -9.96
N GLU A 200 -8.19 11.58 -10.82
CA GLU A 200 -8.20 11.42 -12.27
C GLU A 200 -7.02 10.57 -12.74
N ALA A 201 -5.79 10.91 -12.33
CA ALA A 201 -4.59 10.17 -12.68
C ALA A 201 -4.65 8.72 -12.20
N MET A 202 -5.20 8.49 -11.02
CA MET A 202 -5.27 7.16 -10.42
C MET A 202 -6.42 6.28 -10.95
N THR A 203 -7.35 6.84 -11.73
CA THR A 203 -8.52 6.13 -12.25
C THR A 203 -8.31 5.73 -13.70
N PHE A 204 -8.00 4.46 -13.95
CA PHE A 204 -7.79 3.93 -15.29
C PHE A 204 -8.11 2.44 -15.39
N GLY A 205 -8.60 2.00 -16.55
CA GLY A 205 -9.09 0.64 -16.74
C GLY A 205 -10.16 0.29 -15.69
N ASP A 206 -9.92 -0.80 -14.95
CA ASP A 206 -10.77 -1.24 -13.84
C ASP A 206 -10.35 -0.66 -12.48
N HIS A 207 -9.24 0.09 -12.42
CA HIS A 207 -8.75 0.69 -11.19
C HIS A 207 -9.51 1.97 -10.86
N LYS A 208 -10.16 1.95 -9.70
CA LYS A 208 -10.94 3.07 -9.14
C LYS A 208 -10.67 3.21 -7.65
N PRO A 209 -9.43 3.48 -7.23
CA PRO A 209 -9.11 3.61 -5.82
C PRO A 209 -9.93 4.74 -5.20
N GLU A 210 -10.53 4.48 -4.04
CA GLU A 210 -11.34 5.45 -3.31
C GLU A 210 -10.47 6.22 -2.31
N LEU A 211 -10.67 7.54 -2.23
CA LEU A 211 -10.03 8.40 -1.24
C LEU A 211 -10.68 8.20 0.14
N LEU A 212 -9.98 7.50 1.03
CA LEU A 212 -10.48 7.10 2.35
C LEU A 212 -9.44 7.33 3.44
N TRP A 213 -9.89 7.34 4.70
CA TRP A 213 -9.03 7.30 5.87
C TRP A 213 -8.65 5.87 6.20
N TRP A 214 -7.36 5.62 6.34
CA TRP A 214 -6.77 4.33 6.70
C TRP A 214 -5.94 4.49 7.96
N TYR A 215 -5.94 3.48 8.83
CA TYR A 215 -4.95 3.42 9.89
C TYR A 215 -3.59 3.14 9.28
N ASP A 216 -2.56 3.83 9.77
CA ASP A 216 -1.19 3.55 9.35
C ASP A 216 -0.66 2.33 10.11
N TRP A 217 -0.33 1.27 9.38
CA TRP A 217 0.18 0.02 9.93
C TRP A 217 1.40 0.25 10.83
N ALA A 218 2.35 1.10 10.42
CA ALA A 218 3.60 1.32 11.15
C ALA A 218 3.38 2.00 12.52
N HIS A 219 2.23 2.65 12.71
CA HIS A 219 1.90 3.41 13.91
C HIS A 219 0.80 2.73 14.76
N LEU A 220 0.37 1.53 14.40
CA LEU A 220 -0.51 0.72 15.24
C LEU A 220 0.32 -0.09 16.24
N THR A 221 0.37 0.35 17.50
CA THR A 221 1.10 -0.35 18.58
C THR A 221 0.33 -1.51 19.21
N VAL A 222 -0.71 -2.02 18.54
CA VAL A 222 -1.51 -3.16 18.99
C VAL A 222 -0.86 -4.48 18.53
N ASN A 223 -1.12 -5.60 19.22
CA ASN A 223 -0.61 -6.90 18.77
C ASN A 223 -1.38 -7.37 17.53
N LEU A 224 -0.89 -6.93 16.36
CA LEU A 224 -1.43 -7.24 15.04
C LEU A 224 -0.91 -8.55 14.47
N LYS A 225 -0.15 -9.35 15.24
CA LYS A 225 0.44 -10.59 14.71
C LYS A 225 -0.67 -11.59 14.38
N THR A 226 -0.82 -11.80 13.09
CA THR A 226 -1.55 -12.86 12.40
C THR A 226 -0.71 -13.17 11.19
N PRO A 227 -0.18 -14.40 11.05
CA PRO A 227 0.51 -14.77 9.83
C PRO A 227 -0.57 -14.99 8.77
N LEU A 228 -0.98 -13.92 8.10
CA LEU A 228 -1.43 -13.99 6.71
C LEU A 228 -0.41 -13.18 5.91
#